data_AF-A0A847GJE1-F1
#
_entry.id   AF-A0A847GJE1-F1
#
_cell.length_a   1.000
_cell.length_b   1.000
_cell.length_c   1.000
_cell.angle_alpha   90.00
_cell.angle_beta   90.00
_cell.angle_gamma   90.00
#
_symmetry.space_group_name_H-M   'P 1'
#
loop_
_entity.id
_entity.type
_entity.pdbx_description
1 polymer ?
#
loop_
_entity_poly.entity_id
_entity_poly.type
_entity_poly.pdbx_seq_one_letter_code
_entity_poly.pdbx_strand_id
1 'polypeptide(L)' 'MVDVPARLLHPDEPIERTERVALVDRFGHVVQVAERPRELAAAPVHPWLTLLTCIFLHGGREFFGGEAE' A
#
# COMPACT_ATOMS: atom_id res chain seq x y z
N MET A 1 11.40 -1.95 17.55
CA MET A 1 11.65 -2.22 16.12
C MET A 1 10.55 -1.50 15.37
N VAL A 2 10.86 -0.39 14.71
CA VAL A 2 9.87 0.39 13.96
C VAL A 2 9.73 -0.27 12.60
N ASP A 3 8.54 -0.79 12.30
CA ASP A 3 8.23 -1.35 10.99
C ASP A 3 8.03 -0.18 10.02
N VAL A 4 9.05 0.13 9.21
CA VAL A 4 8.99 1.21 8.22
C VAL A 4 8.48 0.62 6.91
N PRO A 5 7.37 1.14 6.36
CA PRO A 5 6.83 0.67 5.08
C PRO A 5 7.89 0.68 3.98
N ALA A 6 8.03 -0.45 3.27
CA ALA A 6 8.99 -0.59 2.16
C ALA A 6 8.83 0.51 1.09
N ARG A 7 7.61 1.00 0.85
CA ARG A 7 7.33 2.11 -0.08
C ARG A 7 7.95 3.45 0.34
N LEU A 8 8.28 3.67 1.62
CA LEU A 8 8.96 4.88 2.05
C LEU A 8 10.47 4.81 1.80
N LEU A 9 11.04 3.62 1.88
CA LEU A 9 12.47 3.37 1.66
C LEU A 9 12.78 3.27 0.15
N HIS A 10 11.89 2.65 -0.61
CA HIS A 10 12.02 2.39 -2.04
C HIS A 10 10.74 2.84 -2.78
N PRO A 11 10.54 4.15 -2.99
CA PRO A 11 9.29 4.68 -3.56
C PRO A 11 9.10 4.35 -5.05
N ASP A 12 10.20 4.26 -5.80
CA ASP A 12 10.19 4.03 -7.24
C ASP A 12 10.40 2.55 -7.63
N GLU A 13 10.70 1.68 -6.68
CA GLU A 13 10.92 0.26 -6.96
C GLU A 13 9.59 -0.51 -6.98
N PRO A 14 9.37 -1.39 -7.98
CA PRO A 14 8.21 -2.25 -8.01
C PRO A 14 8.26 -3.23 -6.84
N ILE A 15 7.22 -3.24 -6.02
CA ILE A 15 7.10 -4.19 -4.92
C ILE A 15 6.42 -5.45 -5.43
N GLU A 16 7.15 -6.56 -5.45
CA GLU A 16 6.61 -7.86 -5.80
C GLU A 16 5.91 -8.50 -4.59
N ARG A 17 4.70 -9.02 -4.80
CA ARG A 17 3.96 -9.78 -3.80
C ARG A 17 3.55 -11.14 -4.39
N THR A 18 3.81 -12.21 -3.64
CA THR A 18 3.30 -13.53 -3.98
C THR A 18 1.79 -13.56 -3.79
N GLU A 19 1.05 -13.72 -4.88
CA GLU A 19 -0.41 -13.87 -4.87
C GLU A 19 -0.77 -15.34 -5.12
N ARG A 20 -1.74 -15.86 -4.35
CA ARG A 20 -2.29 -17.21 -4.56
C ARG A 20 -3.40 -17.11 -5.58
N VAL A 21 -3.15 -17.57 -6.80
CA VAL A 21 -4.11 -17.51 -7.91
C VAL A 21 -4.69 -18.90 -8.14
N ALA A 22 -6.03 -18.98 -8.17
CA ALA A 22 -6.74 -20.18 -8.56
C ALA A 22 -6.68 -20.35 -10.09
N LEU A 23 -5.95 -21.36 -10.56
CA LEU A 23 -5.95 -21.81 -11.94
C LEU A 23 -7.24 -22.58 -12.19
N VAL A 24 -8.08 -22.04 -13.07
CA VAL A 24 -9.35 -22.65 -13.48
C VAL A 24 -9.22 -23.33 -14.83
N ASP A 25 -9.91 -24.46 -14.99
CA ASP A 25 -10.06 -25.13 -16.30
C ASP A 25 -11.01 -24.33 -17.21
N ARG A 26 -11.09 -24.69 -18.50
CA ARG A 26 -12.03 -24.17 -19.49
C ARG A 26 -13.50 -24.29 -19.06
N PHE A 27 -13.81 -25.19 -18.13
CA PHE A 27 -15.14 -25.36 -17.53
C PHE A 27 -15.33 -24.57 -16.21
N GLY A 28 -14.35 -23.77 -15.79
CA GLY A 28 -14.43 -22.91 -14.60
C GLY A 28 -14.12 -23.59 -13.26
N HIS A 29 -13.72 -24.87 -13.27
CA HIS A 29 -13.34 -25.59 -12.06
C HIS A 29 -11.92 -25.23 -11.62
N VAL A 30 -11.71 -24.99 -10.32
CA VAL A 30 -10.37 -24.73 -9.77
C VAL A 30 -9.55 -26.01 -9.79
N VAL A 31 -8.53 -26.05 -10.64
CA VAL A 31 -7.66 -27.22 -10.83
C VAL A 31 -6.46 -27.15 -9.89
N GLN A 32 -5.97 -25.94 -9.60
CA GLN A 32 -4.78 -25.73 -8.78
C GLN A 32 -4.74 -24.31 -8.21
N VAL A 33 -4.22 -24.13 -6.99
CA VAL A 33 -3.87 -22.81 -6.45
C VAL A 33 -2.35 -22.66 -6.59
N ALA A 34 -1.92 -21.77 -7.48
CA ALA A 34 -0.51 -21.51 -7.73
C ALA A 34 -0.08 -20.19 -7.08
N GLU A 35 1.11 -20.16 -6.50
CA GLU A 35 1.76 -18.94 -6.06
C GLU A 35 2.43 -18.27 -7.26
N ARG A 36 2.01 -17.04 -7.56
CA ARG A 36 2.57 -16.25 -8.66
C ARG A 36 3.10 -14.92 -8.12
N PRO A 37 4.34 -14.54 -8.46
CA PRO A 37 4.82 -13.19 -8.16
C PRO A 37 3.97 -12.22 -8.98
N ARG A 38 3.40 -11.24 -8.30
CA ARG A 38 2.65 -10.14 -8.91
C ARG A 38 3.29 -8.83 -8.49
N GLU A 39 3.67 -8.02 -9.47
CA GLU A 39 4.04 -6.64 -9.23
C GLU A 39 2.82 -5.88 -8.71
N LEU A 40 2.95 -5.28 -7.54
CA LEU A 40 1.95 -4.34 -7.03
C LEU A 40 2.01 -3.07 -7.89
N ALA A 41 0.84 -2.56 -8.27
CA ALA A 41 0.74 -1.33 -9.04
C ALA A 41 1.53 -0.20 -8.35
N ALA A 42 2.17 0.64 -9.18
CA ALA A 42 2.80 1.87 -8.72
C ALA A 42 1.78 2.71 -7.94
N ALA A 43 2.23 3.32 -6.85
CA ALA A 43 1.35 4.20 -6.09
C ALA A 43 1.02 5.44 -6.96
N PRO A 44 -0.26 5.85 -7.05
CA PRO A 44 -0.64 7.00 -7.87
C PRO A 44 -0.10 8.33 -7.33
N VAL A 45 0.32 8.35 -6.06
CA VAL A 45 0.88 9.51 -5.37
C VAL A 45 2.14 9.12 -4.62
N HIS A 46 3.08 10.07 -4.50
CA HIS A 46 4.34 9.83 -3.81
C HIS A 46 4.10 9.48 -2.32
N PRO A 47 4.71 8.41 -1.78
CA PRO A 47 4.48 7.94 -0.39
C PRO A 47 4.63 9.03 0.68
N TRP A 48 5.63 9.92 0.54
CA TRP A 48 5.80 11.09 1.42
C TRP A 48 4.61 12.06 1.42
N LEU A 49 3.94 12.29 0.29
CA LEU A 49 2.75 13.15 0.24
C LEU A 49 1.59 12.52 1.00
N THR A 50 1.43 11.20 0.89
CA THR A 50 0.45 10.46 1.71
C THR A 50 0.77 10.59 3.18
N LEU A 51 2.04 10.44 3.58
CA LEU A 51 2.45 10.58 4.98
C LEU A 51 2.17 11.99 5.52
N LEU A 52 2.56 13.03 4.77
CA LEU A 52 2.28 14.42 5.15
C LEU A 52 0.78 14.67 5.27
N THR A 53 -0.01 14.19 4.33
CA THR A 53 -1.48 14.32 4.36
C THR A 53 -2.03 13.62 5.60
N CYS A 54 -1.57 12.42 5.93
CA CYS A 54 -1.97 11.71 7.14
C CYS A 54 -1.61 12.49 8.41
N ILE A 55 -0.42 13.11 8.48
CA ILE A 55 -0.01 13.96 9.60
C ILE A 55 -0.93 15.17 9.75
N PHE A 56 -1.29 15.85 8.66
CA PHE A 56 -2.24 16.98 8.72
C PHE A 56 -3.67 16.52 9.04
N LEU A 57 -4.10 15.36 8.54
CA LEU A 57 -5.43 14.83 8.83
C LEU A 57 -5.58 14.34 10.28
N HIS A 58 -4.54 13.71 10.84
CA HIS A 58 -4.58 13.16 12.20
C HIS A 58 -4.10 14.18 13.25
N GLY A 59 -3.08 14.97 12.93
CA GLY A 59 -2.54 16.04 13.77
C GLY A 59 -3.22 17.39 13.60
N GLY A 60 -4.12 17.54 12.62
CA GLY A 60 -4.79 18.81 12.31
C GLY A 60 -5.63 19.36 13.46
N ARG A 61 -6.11 18.53 14.39
CA ARG A 61 -6.77 19.04 15.61
C ARG A 61 -5.82 19.74 16.58
N GLU A 62 -4.55 19.33 16.64
CA GLU A 62 -3.53 20.01 17.47
C GLU A 62 -2.81 21.12 16.68
N PHE A 63 -2.78 21.02 15.35
CA PHE A 63 -2.17 22.03 14.46
C PHE A 63 -3.10 23.22 14.15
N PHE A 64 -4.42 23.02 14.09
CA PHE A 64 -5.45 24.06 13.91
C PHE A 64 -6.23 24.37 15.20
N GLY A 65 -5.93 23.69 16.31
CA GLY A 65 -6.56 23.92 17.62
C GLY A 65 -5.83 24.93 18.52
N GLY A 66 -4.89 25.70 17.97
CA GLY A 66 -4.41 26.92 18.60
C GLY A 66 -5.29 28.08 18.13
N GLU A 67 -5.95 28.75 19.07
CA GLU A 67 -6.86 29.89 18.92
C GLU A 67 -8.35 29.54 18.73
N ALA A 68 -8.92 28.89 19.74
CA ALA A 68 -10.22 29.32 20.24
C ALA A 68 -10.01 29.84 21.67
N GLU A 69 -10.33 31.12 21.85
CA GLU A 69 -10.38 31.94 23.06
C GLU A 69 -10.72 31.18 24.37
#